data_AF-Q7V4G6-F1
#
_entry.id   AF-Q7V4G6-F1
#
_cell.length_a   1.000
_cell.length_b   1.000
_cell.length_c   1.000
_cell.angle_alpha   90.00
_cell.angle_beta   90.00
_cell.angle_gamma   90.00
#
_symmetry.space_group_name_H-M   'P 1'
#
loop_
_entity.id
_entity.type
_entity.pdbx_description
1 polymer ?
#
loop_
_entity_poly.entity_id
_entity_poly.type
_entity_poly.pdbx_seq_one_letter_code
_entity_poly.pdbx_strand_id
1 'polypeptide(L)'
;MIRKNDAILSTLSVYVIELALKLSPLPVSVQRKALTDAEAVYQQVRKCLERGQPHLLELSCEKVEDKKVTVLVSEIVAVQLYEKTAATGGSKRPGFSFET
;
A
#
# COMPACT_ATOMS: atom_id res chain seq x y z
N MET A 1 -15.70 21.55 -8.53
CA MET A 1 -16.86 20.77 -9.04
C MET A 1 -16.34 19.41 -9.44
N ILE A 2 -16.33 18.45 -8.51
CA ILE A 2 -15.85 17.08 -8.78
C ILE A 2 -16.90 16.42 -9.68
N ARG A 3 -16.50 15.87 -10.83
CA ARG A 3 -17.47 15.26 -11.75
C ARG A 3 -18.06 14.04 -11.04
N LYS A 4 -19.37 13.84 -11.13
CA LYS A 4 -20.08 12.71 -10.51
C LYS A 4 -19.45 11.35 -10.86
N ASN A 5 -18.76 11.27 -12.01
CA ASN A 5 -17.97 10.12 -12.44
C ASN A 5 -16.69 9.90 -11.62
N ASP A 6 -15.98 10.97 -11.24
CA ASP A 6 -14.76 10.88 -10.41
C ASP A 6 -15.08 10.35 -9.02
N ALA A 7 -16.24 10.73 -8.46
CA ALA A 7 -16.71 10.22 -7.17
C ALA A 7 -17.00 8.70 -7.23
N ILE A 8 -17.61 8.22 -8.32
CA ILE A 8 -17.87 6.78 -8.51
C ILE A 8 -16.54 6.03 -8.69
N LEU A 9 -15.62 6.54 -9.51
CA LEU A 9 -14.28 5.93 -9.68
C LEU A 9 -13.50 5.90 -8.36
N SER A 10 -13.54 6.98 -7.58
CA SER A 10 -12.92 7.04 -6.26
C SER A 10 -13.49 6.00 -5.29
N THR A 11 -14.78 5.65 -5.37
CA THR A 11 -15.34 4.57 -4.55
C THR A 11 -14.93 3.17 -4.99
N LEU A 12 -14.45 3.01 -6.23
CA LEU A 12 -14.04 1.73 -6.81
C LEU A 12 -12.53 1.47 -6.72
N SER A 13 -11.74 2.51 -6.48
CA SER A 13 -10.28 2.40 -6.36
C SER A 13 -9.83 2.35 -4.90
N VAL A 14 -8.90 1.44 -4.61
CA VAL A 14 -8.20 1.37 -3.32
C VAL A 14 -6.70 1.43 -3.58
N TYR A 15 -5.97 2.15 -2.76
CA TYR A 15 -4.51 2.18 -2.83
C TYR A 15 -3.94 1.10 -1.93
N VAL A 16 -3.02 0.30 -2.46
CA VAL A 16 -2.36 -0.79 -1.77
C VAL A 16 -0.91 -0.42 -1.54
N ILE A 17 -0.48 -0.52 -0.29
CA ILE A 17 0.93 -0.42 0.11
C ILE A 17 1.39 -1.83 0.44
N GLU A 18 2.39 -2.34 -0.27
CA GLU A 18 2.95 -3.68 -0.05
C GLU A 18 4.37 -3.61 0.50
N LEU A 19 4.63 -4.44 1.50
CA LEU A 19 5.93 -4.64 2.12
C LEU A 19 6.44 -6.02 1.74
N ALA A 20 7.56 -6.07 1.03
CA ALA A 20 8.30 -7.31 0.82
C ALA A 20 9.19 -7.55 2.04
N LEU A 21 9.12 -8.75 2.62
CA LEU A 21 9.90 -9.12 3.81
C LEU A 21 10.97 -10.15 3.46
N LYS A 22 12.11 -10.09 4.16
CA LYS A 22 13.15 -11.13 4.11
C LYS A 22 12.52 -12.49 4.42
N LEU A 23 12.93 -13.50 3.64
CA LEU A 23 12.52 -14.89 3.85
C LEU A 23 11.00 -15.13 3.86
N SER A 24 10.19 -14.17 3.37
CA SER A 24 8.75 -14.33 3.23
C SER A 24 8.37 -14.43 1.75
N PRO A 25 7.64 -15.48 1.33
CA PRO A 25 7.13 -15.58 -0.04
C PRO A 25 5.92 -14.66 -0.28
N LEU A 26 5.28 -14.16 0.78
CA LEU A 26 4.09 -13.31 0.70
C LEU A 26 4.38 -11.91 1.25
N PRO A 27 3.96 -10.84 0.54
CA PRO A 27 4.08 -9.49 1.06
C PRO A 27 3.05 -9.25 2.18
N VAL A 28 3.36 -8.27 3.04
CA VAL A 28 2.38 -7.68 3.96
C VAL A 28 1.80 -6.44 3.31
N SER A 29 0.47 -6.38 3.16
CA SER A 29 -0.20 -5.28 2.48
C SER A 29 -1.18 -4.54 3.39
N VAL A 30 -1.19 -3.21 3.29
CA VAL A 30 -2.22 -2.33 3.90
C VAL A 30 -2.90 -1.49 2.83
N GLN A 31 -4.13 -1.05 3.12
CA GLN A 31 -4.98 -0.35 2.14
C GLN A 31 -5.43 1.01 2.65
N ARG A 32 -5.53 1.97 1.74
CA ARG A 32 -6.03 3.32 1.97
C ARG A 32 -7.02 3.70 0.87
N LYS A 33 -8.06 4.46 1.22
CA LYS A 33 -9.04 4.96 0.24
C LYS A 33 -8.48 6.14 -0.56
N ALA A 34 -7.74 7.03 0.10
CA ALA A 34 -7.15 8.20 -0.54
C ALA A 34 -5.68 7.98 -0.89
N LEU A 35 -5.27 8.50 -2.06
CA LEU A 35 -3.87 8.45 -2.51
C LEU A 35 -2.94 9.16 -1.52
N THR A 36 -3.36 10.32 -1.00
CA THR A 36 -2.56 11.11 -0.05
C THR A 36 -2.24 10.33 1.22
N ASP A 37 -3.20 9.58 1.74
CA ASP A 37 -3.00 8.76 2.94
C ASP A 37 -2.12 7.55 2.63
N ALA A 38 -2.24 7.01 1.41
CA ALA A 38 -1.38 5.94 0.93
C ALA A 38 0.07 6.38 0.74
N GLU A 39 0.29 7.56 0.16
CA GLU A 39 1.59 8.19 0.00
C GLU A 39 2.22 8.52 1.35
N ALA A 40 1.45 9.00 2.33
CA ALA A 40 1.94 9.25 3.68
C ALA A 40 2.52 7.98 4.32
N VAL A 41 1.80 6.85 4.22
CA VAL A 41 2.28 5.54 4.69
C VAL A 41 3.51 5.08 3.91
N TYR A 42 3.49 5.19 2.58
CA TYR A 42 4.62 4.84 1.72
C TYR A 42 5.89 5.62 2.11
N GLN A 43 5.78 6.94 2.30
CA GLN A 43 6.89 7.79 2.70
C GLN A 43 7.36 7.50 4.13
N GLN A 44 6.45 7.16 5.05
CA GLN A 44 6.81 6.73 6.41
C GLN A 44 7.69 5.48 6.36
N VAL A 45 7.29 4.45 5.61
CA VAL A 45 8.07 3.21 5.46
C VAL A 45 9.44 3.50 4.83
N ARG A 46 9.49 4.32 3.79
CA ARG A 46 10.76 4.74 3.17
C ARG A 46 11.70 5.41 4.15
N LYS A 47 11.22 6.37 4.94
CA LYS A 47 12.02 7.03 5.98
C LYS A 47 12.52 6.05 7.03
N CYS A 48 11.72 5.06 7.41
CA CYS A 48 12.15 4.00 8.33
C CYS A 48 13.29 3.16 7.73
N LEU A 49 13.20 2.80 6.45
CA LEU A 49 14.25 2.08 5.73
C LEU A 49 15.54 2.90 5.59
N GLU A 50 15.43 4.18 5.22
CA GLU A 50 16.58 5.09 5.07
C GLU A 50 17.33 5.32 6.39
N ARG A 51 16.63 5.30 7.54
CA ARG A 51 17.26 5.40 8.86
C ARG A 51 18.15 4.21 9.21
N GLY A 52 17.89 3.03 8.65
CA GLY A 52 18.68 1.80 8.85
C GLY A 52 18.66 1.21 10.27
N GLN A 53 17.88 1.76 11.20
CA GLN A 53 17.80 1.28 12.58
C GLN A 53 16.67 0.25 12.75
N PRO A 54 16.94 -0.95 13.29
CA PRO A 54 15.89 -1.93 13.58
C PRO A 54 14.91 -1.37 14.61
N HIS A 55 13.64 -1.28 14.24
CA HIS A 55 12.55 -0.94 15.16
C HIS A 55 11.23 -1.54 14.65
N LEU A 56 10.25 -1.60 15.54
CA LEU A 56 8.90 -2.03 15.20
C LEU A 56 8.14 -0.88 14.55
N LEU A 57 7.45 -1.17 13.45
CA LEU A 57 6.54 -0.26 12.76
C LEU A 57 5.15 -0.88 12.73
N GLU A 58 4.20 -0.25 13.43
CA GLU A 58 2.77 -0.61 13.38
C GLU A 58 2.10 0.10 12.18
N LEU A 59 1.33 -0.66 11.41
CA LEU A 59 0.48 -0.16 10.34
C LEU A 59 -0.95 -0.66 10.56
N SER A 60 -1.93 0.21 10.31
CA SER A 60 -3.36 -0.10 10.35
C SER A 60 -3.95 -0.20 8.94
N CYS A 61 -5.11 -0.84 8.81
CA CYS A 61 -5.88 -0.89 7.56
C CYS A 61 -7.24 -0.18 7.74
N GLU A 62 -7.57 0.77 6.88
CA GLU A 62 -8.86 1.48 6.95
C GLU A 62 -10.06 0.59 6.65
N LYS A 63 -9.86 -0.47 5.86
CA LYS A 63 -10.94 -1.38 5.46
C LYS A 63 -11.32 -2.37 6.57
N VAL A 64 -10.41 -2.59 7.52
CA VAL A 64 -10.59 -3.55 8.62
C VAL A 64 -10.15 -2.85 9.89
N GLU A 65 -11.07 -2.13 10.51
CA GLU A 65 -10.81 -1.21 11.62
C GLU A 65 -10.06 -1.88 12.80
N ASP A 66 -10.33 -3.16 13.06
CA ASP A 66 -9.69 -3.93 14.12
C ASP A 66 -8.42 -4.68 13.70
N LYS A 67 -7.94 -4.49 12.45
CA LYS A 67 -6.74 -5.17 11.96
C LYS A 67 -5.55 -4.23 11.95
N LYS A 68 -4.57 -4.60 12.76
CA LYS A 68 -3.23 -4.00 12.79
C LYS A 68 -2.20 -5.03 12.37
N VAL A 69 -1.10 -4.55 11.81
CA VAL A 69 0.08 -5.36 11.54
C VAL A 69 1.31 -4.61 12.05
N THR A 70 2.18 -5.31 12.75
CA THR A 70 3.48 -4.79 13.15
C THR A 70 4.56 -5.54 12.41
N VAL A 71 5.52 -4.81 11.84
CA VAL A 71 6.68 -5.36 11.15
C VAL A 71 7.97 -4.86 11.78
N LEU A 72 9.00 -5.70 11.78
CA LEU A 72 10.35 -5.27 12.12
C LEU A 72 10.97 -4.62 10.88
N VAL A 73 11.34 -3.34 10.97
CA VAL A 73 11.82 -2.56 9.83
C VAL A 73 13.07 -3.16 9.18
N SER A 74 13.95 -3.83 9.95
CA SER A 74 15.14 -4.49 9.40
C SER A 74 14.82 -5.67 8.48
N GLU A 75 13.59 -6.18 8.52
CA GLU A 75 13.13 -7.30 7.70
C GLU A 75 12.44 -6.85 6.42
N ILE A 76 12.14 -5.55 6.27
CA ILE A 76 11.55 -5.01 5.04
C ILE A 76 12.66 -4.82 4.00
N VAL A 77 12.48 -5.40 2.82
CA VAL A 77 13.43 -5.28 1.70
C VAL A 77 12.95 -4.33 0.61
N ALA A 78 11.63 -4.15 0.47
CA ALA A 78 11.05 -3.22 -0.47
C ALA A 78 9.68 -2.74 0.01
N VAL A 79 9.31 -1.54 -0.44
CA VAL A 79 7.96 -0.98 -0.29
C VAL A 79 7.44 -0.55 -1.66
N GLN A 80 6.19 -0.89 -1.96
CA GLN A 80 5.51 -0.52 -3.18
C GLN A 80 4.15 0.11 -2.86
N LEU A 81 3.74 1.08 -3.69
CA LEU A 81 2.41 1.69 -3.67
C LEU A 81 1.80 1.58 -5.07
N TYR A 82 0.56 1.12 -5.17
CA TYR A 82 -0.19 1.11 -6.43
C TYR A 82 -1.70 1.27 -6.19
N GLU A 83 -2.41 1.73 -7.23
CA GLU A 83 -3.86 1.77 -7.26
C GLU A 83 -4.42 0.42 -7.71
N LYS A 84 -5.36 -0.12 -6.95
CA LYS A 84 -6.16 -1.29 -7.30
C LYS A 84 -7.60 -0.84 -7.55
N THR A 85 -7.96 -0.73 -8.82
CA THR A 85 -9.35 -0.49 -9.22
C THR A 85 -10.13 -1.80 -9.17
N ALA A 86 -11.25 -1.83 -8.46
CA ALA A 86 -12.11 -3.01 -8.31
C ALA A 86 -12.72 -3.50 -9.64
N ALA A 87 -12.74 -2.65 -10.67
CA ALA A 87 -13.49 -2.88 -11.90
C ALA A 87 -12.83 -3.83 -12.91
N THR A 88 -11.52 -4.07 -12.83
CA THR A 88 -10.83 -4.91 -13.81
C THR A 88 -10.28 -6.16 -13.14
N GLY A 89 -10.87 -7.31 -13.46
CA GLY A 89 -10.39 -8.65 -13.06
C GLY A 89 -8.99 -9.01 -13.57
N GLY A 90 -8.27 -8.05 -14.16
CA GLY A 90 -6.84 -8.16 -14.42
C GLY A 90 -6.09 -8.06 -13.10
N SER A 91 -5.46 -9.15 -12.69
CA SER A 91 -4.39 -9.10 -11.70
C SER A 91 -3.29 -8.19 -12.26
N LYS A 92 -3.37 -6.87 -11.99
CA LYS A 92 -2.22 -6.00 -12.19
C LYS A 92 -1.15 -6.55 -11.26
N ARG A 93 -0.19 -7.27 -11.85
CA ARG A 93 0.93 -7.83 -11.11
C ARG A 93 1.70 -6.68 -10.47
N PRO A 94 2.23 -6.86 -9.27
CA PRO A 94 3.14 -5.90 -8.66
C PRO A 94 4.25 -5.54 -9.66
N GLY A 95 4.39 -4.25 -9.95
CA GLY A 95 5.41 -3.72 -10.87
C GLY A 95 4.87 -2.62 -11.77
N PHE A 96 5.70 -2.22 -12.74
CA PHE A 96 5.29 -1.31 -13.80
C PHE A 96 4.71 -2.13 -14.94
N SER A 97 3.56 -1.70 -15.47
CA SER A 97 3.01 -2.21 -16.72
C SER A 97 2.50 -1.02 -17.50
N PHE A 98 2.95 -0.91 -18.75
CA PHE A 98 2.33 -0.02 -19.71
C PHE A 98 1.06 -0.72 -20.19
N GLU A 99 -0.09 -0.08 -20.04
CA GLU A 99 -1.20 -0.41 -20.93
C GLU A 99 -0.78 0.16 -22.29
N THR A 100 -0.60 -0.71 -23.28
CA THR A 100 -0.52 -0.31 -24.68
C THR A 100 -1.93 -0.04 -25.18
#